data_AF-H6WSN9-F1
#
_entry.id   AF-H6WSN9-F1
#
_cell.length_a   1.000
_cell.length_b   1.000
_cell.length_c   1.000
_cell.angle_alpha   90.00
_cell.angle_beta   90.00
_cell.angle_gamma   90.00
#
_symmetry.space_group_name_H-M   'P 1'
#
loop_
_entity.id
_entity.type
_entity.pdbx_description
1 polymer ?
#
loop_
_entity_poly.entity_id
_entity_poly.type
_entity_poly.pdbx_seq_one_letter_code
_entity_poly.pdbx_strand_id
1 'polypeptide(L)'
;MLRTLTSARVALGPRVAGWVRTMASHQLLVTPPEALLKPMSVPNRLLLGPGPSNLAPRVLAAGGMQMIGHMHKEMYQIMDEIKQGIQYVF
;
A
#
# COMPACT_ATOMS: atom_id res chain seq x y z
N MET A 1 -12.20 22.19 -45.89
CA MET A 1 -11.07 21.34 -46.34
C MET A 1 -10.43 20.71 -45.11
N LEU A 2 -10.59 19.39 -44.99
CA LEU A 2 -10.23 18.56 -43.85
C LEU A 2 -8.75 18.19 -43.93
N ARG A 3 -7.96 18.42 -42.86
CA ARG A 3 -6.64 17.78 -42.70
C ARG A 3 -6.52 17.22 -41.29
N THR A 4 -6.76 15.92 -41.21
CA THR A 4 -6.55 15.05 -40.05
C THR A 4 -5.06 14.94 -39.76
N LEU A 5 -4.61 15.32 -38.57
CA LEU A 5 -3.26 15.00 -38.11
C LEU A 5 -3.26 13.60 -37.49
N THR A 6 -2.58 12.71 -38.18
CA THR A 6 -2.43 11.29 -37.90
C THR A 6 -1.70 11.06 -36.57
N SER A 7 -2.28 10.21 -35.74
CA SER A 7 -1.71 9.72 -34.48
C SER A 7 -0.39 8.98 -34.71
N ALA A 8 0.71 9.49 -34.15
CA ALA A 8 1.96 8.76 -34.05
C ALA A 8 1.95 7.94 -32.75
N ARG A 9 1.56 6.67 -32.84
CA ARG A 9 1.81 5.68 -31.78
C ARG A 9 3.31 5.41 -31.71
N VAL A 10 3.94 5.80 -30.60
CA VAL A 10 5.24 5.25 -30.22
C VAL A 10 5.02 3.77 -29.88
N ALA A 11 5.37 2.89 -30.80
CA ALA A 11 5.49 1.47 -30.53
C ALA A 11 6.66 1.29 -29.55
N LEU A 12 6.36 1.18 -28.26
CA LEU A 12 7.27 0.58 -27.30
C LEU A 12 7.40 -0.89 -27.68
N GLY A 13 8.37 -1.21 -28.55
CA GLY A 13 8.83 -2.58 -28.73
C GLY A 13 9.27 -3.16 -27.38
N PRO A 14 9.34 -4.50 -27.24
CA PRO A 14 9.79 -5.13 -26.02
C PRO A 14 11.25 -4.73 -25.79
N ARG A 15 11.48 -3.76 -24.89
CA ARG A 15 12.82 -3.41 -24.46
C ARG A 15 13.37 -4.62 -23.73
N VAL A 16 14.27 -5.30 -24.41
CA VAL A 16 15.45 -6.02 -23.92
C VAL A 16 15.49 -6.05 -22.40
N ALA A 17 15.30 -7.24 -21.83
CA ALA A 17 15.57 -7.54 -20.44
C ALA A 17 16.93 -6.94 -20.09
N GLY A 18 16.91 -5.81 -19.39
CA GLY A 18 18.10 -5.23 -18.80
C GLY A 18 18.75 -6.34 -17.98
N TRP A 19 20.06 -6.48 -18.12
CA TRP A 19 20.85 -7.41 -17.35
C TRP A 19 20.77 -7.02 -15.87
N VAL A 20 19.69 -7.42 -15.20
CA VAL A 20 19.58 -7.32 -13.75
C VAL A 20 20.64 -8.28 -13.24
N ARG A 21 21.70 -7.74 -12.63
CA ARG A 21 22.67 -8.55 -11.89
C ARG A 21 21.94 -9.16 -10.69
N THR A 22 21.30 -10.30 -10.88
CA THR A 22 20.72 -11.08 -9.80
C THR A 22 21.85 -11.83 -9.10
N MET A 23 21.96 -11.69 -7.78
CA MET A 23 22.90 -12.47 -6.94
C MET A 23 22.51 -13.97 -6.84
N ALA A 24 21.46 -14.38 -7.56
CA ALA A 24 20.97 -15.76 -7.56
C ALA A 24 21.89 -16.66 -8.39
N SER A 25 22.17 -17.86 -7.88
CA SER A 25 22.88 -18.92 -8.61
C SER A 25 22.05 -19.52 -9.76
N HIS A 26 20.75 -19.21 -9.83
CA HIS A 26 19.79 -19.74 -10.80
C HIS A 26 18.85 -18.64 -11.30
N GLN A 27 18.26 -18.82 -12.48
CA GLN A 27 17.32 -17.87 -13.05
C GLN A 27 15.99 -17.86 -12.28
N LEU A 28 15.47 -16.67 -12.02
CA LEU A 28 14.11 -16.49 -11.52
C LEU A 28 13.14 -16.74 -12.68
N LEU A 29 12.27 -17.74 -12.53
CA LEU A 29 11.28 -18.12 -13.54
C LEU A 29 10.04 -17.22 -13.54
N VAL A 30 9.83 -16.47 -12.46
CA VAL A 30 8.66 -15.60 -12.28
C VAL A 30 9.06 -14.16 -12.57
N THR A 31 8.39 -13.54 -13.52
CA THR A 31 8.59 -12.13 -13.85
C THR A 31 7.95 -11.22 -12.78
N PRO A 32 8.46 -10.00 -12.58
CA PRO A 32 7.82 -9.03 -11.69
C PRO A 32 6.38 -8.75 -12.15
N PRO A 33 5.38 -8.82 -11.25
CA PRO A 33 3.99 -8.64 -11.62
C PRO A 33 3.70 -7.18 -12.00
N GLU A 34 3.19 -6.97 -13.21
CA GLU A 34 2.90 -5.62 -13.76
C GLU A 34 1.88 -4.84 -12.91
N ALA A 35 0.99 -5.52 -12.19
CA ALA A 35 -0.01 -4.89 -11.34
C ALA A 35 0.60 -4.04 -10.21
N LEU A 36 1.75 -4.45 -9.67
CA LEU A 36 2.43 -3.74 -8.58
C LEU A 36 3.20 -2.49 -9.06
N LEU A 37 3.33 -2.31 -10.38
CA LEU A 37 3.94 -1.12 -10.97
C LEU A 37 2.99 0.08 -10.98
N LYS A 38 1.68 -0.15 -10.76
CA LYS A 38 0.66 0.90 -10.72
C LYS A 38 0.50 1.42 -9.29
N PRO A 39 0.35 2.73 -9.07
CA PRO A 39 0.06 3.27 -7.74
C PRO A 39 -1.22 2.69 -7.16
N MET A 40 -1.21 2.41 -5.86
CA MET A 40 -2.40 1.97 -5.14
C MET A 40 -3.42 3.12 -5.04
N SER A 41 -4.69 2.82 -5.33
CA SER A 41 -5.79 3.78 -5.22
C SER A 41 -7.01 3.09 -4.61
N VAL A 42 -7.63 3.76 -3.64
CA VAL A 42 -8.81 3.26 -2.92
C VAL A 42 -9.91 4.34 -3.02
N PRO A 43 -11.14 4.00 -3.45
CA PRO A 43 -12.22 4.97 -3.54
C PRO A 43 -12.66 5.44 -2.16
N ASN A 44 -12.90 6.75 -2.01
CA ASN A 44 -13.49 7.29 -0.79
C ASN A 44 -15.00 6.97 -0.77
N ARG A 45 -15.47 6.27 0.26
CA ARG A 45 -16.87 5.89 0.44
C ARG A 45 -17.32 6.20 1.85
N LEU A 46 -18.56 6.69 1.98
CA LEU A 46 -19.25 6.76 3.26
C LEU A 46 -19.85 5.38 3.57
N LEU A 47 -19.43 4.78 4.68
CA LEU A 47 -19.77 3.42 5.08
C LEU A 47 -20.86 3.46 6.16
N LEU A 48 -22.12 3.26 5.74
CA LEU A 48 -23.31 3.26 6.62
C LEU A 48 -23.89 1.85 6.84
N GLY A 49 -23.15 0.81 6.46
CA GLY A 49 -23.53 -0.59 6.70
C GLY A 49 -23.24 -1.03 8.14
N PRO A 50 -23.50 -2.30 8.50
CA PRO A 50 -23.28 -2.82 9.86
C PRO A 50 -21.80 -2.90 10.28
N GLY A 51 -20.87 -2.65 9.37
CA GLY A 51 -19.43 -2.66 9.61
C GLY A 51 -18.66 -3.22 8.41
N PRO A 52 -17.37 -2.84 8.22
CA PRO A 52 -16.60 -1.86 8.99
C PRO A 52 -17.04 -0.40 8.77
N SER A 53 -16.69 0.47 9.71
CA SER A 53 -17.05 1.91 9.70
C SER A 53 -15.91 2.77 9.15
N ASN A 54 -16.21 4.02 8.76
CA ASN A 54 -15.16 4.99 8.43
C ASN A 54 -14.25 5.26 9.65
N LEU A 55 -12.94 5.36 9.42
CA LEU A 55 -11.96 5.63 10.47
C LEU A 55 -12.03 7.10 10.93
N ALA A 56 -11.92 7.31 12.24
CA ALA A 56 -11.71 8.65 12.78
C ALA A 56 -10.35 9.22 12.30
N PRO A 57 -10.22 10.53 12.03
CA PRO A 57 -8.98 11.12 11.51
C PRO A 57 -7.74 10.82 12.38
N ARG A 58 -7.90 10.77 13.71
CA ARG A 58 -6.83 10.43 14.65
C ARG A 58 -6.32 8.98 14.49
N VAL A 59 -7.23 8.04 14.22
CA VAL A 59 -6.87 6.61 14.02
C VAL A 59 -6.19 6.42 12.67
N LEU A 60 -6.68 7.13 11.63
CA LEU A 60 -6.02 7.12 10.32
C LEU A 60 -4.58 7.65 10.40
N ALA A 61 -4.36 8.74 11.13
CA ALA A 61 -3.01 9.28 11.37
C ALA A 61 -2.11 8.29 12.13
N ALA A 62 -2.66 7.56 13.11
CA ALA A 62 -1.92 6.55 13.86
C ALA A 62 -1.44 5.39 12.97
N GLY A 63 -2.20 5.03 11.93
CA GLY A 63 -1.82 3.98 10.98
C GLY A 63 -0.59 4.29 10.14
N GLY A 64 -0.16 5.56 10.07
CA GLY A 64 1.07 5.99 9.38
C GLY A 64 2.27 6.19 10.31
N MET A 65 2.16 5.88 11.61
CA MET A 65 3.26 6.05 12.57
C MET A 65 4.38 5.03 12.37
N GLN A 66 5.60 5.41 12.75
CA GLN A 66 6.78 4.56 12.67
C GLN A 66 6.64 3.32 13.57
N MET A 67 7.18 2.19 13.10
CA MET A 67 7.18 0.96 13.88
C MET A 67 8.14 1.05 15.08
N ILE A 68 7.70 0.51 16.22
CA ILE A 68 8.50 0.34 17.44
C ILE A 68 8.57 -1.14 17.81
N GLY A 69 9.62 -1.54 18.54
CA GLY A 69 9.83 -2.93 18.94
C GLY A 69 8.74 -3.40 19.89
N HIS A 70 8.15 -4.56 19.61
CA HIS A 70 6.99 -5.09 20.34
C HIS A 70 7.23 -5.37 21.83
N MET A 71 8.50 -5.51 22.26
CA MET A 71 8.90 -5.70 23.66
C MET A 71 9.51 -4.43 24.30
N HIS A 72 9.44 -3.29 23.63
CA HIS A 72 9.91 -2.03 24.20
C HIS A 72 8.97 -1.54 25.29
N LYS A 73 9.50 -0.73 26.22
CA LYS A 73 8.72 -0.18 27.34
C LYS A 73 7.52 0.63 26.86
N GLU A 74 7.67 1.37 25.75
CA GLU A 74 6.62 2.18 25.14
C GLU A 74 5.46 1.31 24.62
N MET A 75 5.74 0.11 24.11
CA MET A 75 4.69 -0.81 23.69
C MET A 75 3.90 -1.34 24.87
N TYR A 76 4.55 -1.68 25.99
CA TYR A 76 3.83 -2.07 27.21
C TYR A 76 3.00 -0.94 27.78
N GLN A 77 3.48 0.31 27.73
CA GLN A 77 2.70 1.48 28.11
C GLN A 77 1.42 1.60 27.27
N ILE A 78 1.53 1.47 25.94
CA ILE A 78 0.36 1.47 25.03
C ILE A 78 -0.61 0.32 25.39
N MET A 79 -0.10 -0.88 25.68
CA MET A 79 -0.91 -2.02 26.07
C MET A 79 -1.66 -1.78 27.39
N ASP A 80 -1.01 -1.18 28.38
CA ASP A 80 -1.64 -0.86 29.67
C ASP A 80 -2.71 0.22 29.53
N GLU A 81 -2.49 1.23 28.68
CA GLU A 81 -3.50 2.24 28.35
C GLU A 81 -4.71 1.64 27.61
N ILE A 82 -4.49 0.71 26.67
CA ILE A 82 -5.56 -0.02 25.98
C ILE A 82 -6.39 -0.83 26.99
N LYS A 83 -5.74 -1.56 27.92
CA LYS A 83 -6.43 -2.34 28.96
C LYS A 83 -7.33 -1.45 29.82
N GLN A 84 -6.82 -0.29 30.25
CA GLN A 84 -7.62 0.69 31.01
C GLN A 84 -8.82 1.20 30.21
N GLY A 85 -8.63 1.51 28.93
CA GLY A 85 -9.72 1.94 28.04
C GLY A 85 -10.82 0.90 27.88
N ILE A 86 -10.45 -0.38 27.74
CA ILE A 86 -11.40 -1.49 27.65
C ILE A 86 -12.18 -1.63 28.96
N GLN A 87 -11.50 -1.62 30.11
CA GLN A 87 -12.13 -1.70 31.44
C GLN A 87 -13.04 -0.53 31.76
N TYR A 88 -12.83 0.64 31.14
CA TYR A 88 -13.69 1.79 31.31
C TYR A 88 -15.01 1.65 30.52
N VAL A 89 -14.95 1.07 29.32
CA VAL A 89 -16.11 0.98 28.41
C VAL A 89 -17.01 -0.23 28.71
N PHE A 90 -16.45 -1.32 29.24
CA PHE A 90 -17.14 -2.58 29.51
C PHE A 90 -17.06 -2.96 30.99
#